data_AF-A0A3M1FQ12-F1
#
_entry.id   AF-A0A3M1FQ12-F1
#
_cell.length_a   1.000
_cell.length_b   1.000
_cell.length_c   1.000
_cell.angle_alpha   90.00
_cell.angle_beta   90.00
_cell.angle_gamma   90.00
#
_symmetry.space_group_name_H-M   'P 1'
#
loop_
_entity.id
_entity.type
_entity.pdbx_description
1 polymer ?
#
loop_
_entity_poly.entity_id
_entity_poly.type
_entity_poly.pdbx_seq_one_letter_code
_entity_poly.pdbx_strand_id
1 'polypeptide(L)'
;MNGQTLTALLEQLAATNIDQALSLLEDAGLLQAETATALTRTALERAEAAPQAAVHWLAVAKAVNARTEQSRLVEAQIAYAQARLHLLAGDAARAEADIRRAQALWQRVGATEPLARSYLGLTQVLAMQGRYQEAETAIQRAIVGLPVG
;
A
#
# COMPACT_ATOMS: atom_id res chain seq x y z
N MET A 1 -13.05 17.61 10.84
CA MET A 1 -13.72 16.30 10.77
C MET A 1 -13.37 15.52 12.02
N ASN A 2 -14.36 15.15 12.84
CA ASN A 2 -14.13 14.40 14.08
C ASN A 2 -13.71 12.95 13.76
N GLY A 3 -12.84 12.36 14.59
CA GLY A 3 -12.31 11.01 14.36
C GLY A 3 -13.37 9.91 14.24
N GLN A 4 -14.55 10.08 14.84
CA GLN A 4 -15.67 9.15 14.72
C GLN A 4 -16.28 9.10 13.31
N THR A 5 -16.32 10.24 12.60
CA THR A 5 -16.87 10.31 11.24
C THR A 5 -15.98 9.60 10.23
N LEU A 6 -14.66 9.65 10.42
CA LEU A 6 -13.69 8.97 9.56
C LEU A 6 -13.76 7.44 9.72
N THR A 7 -13.88 6.95 10.95
CA THR A 7 -14.01 5.50 11.21
C THR A 7 -15.30 4.95 10.60
N ALA A 8 -16.43 5.64 10.78
CA ALA A 8 -17.71 5.23 10.20
C ALA A 8 -17.66 5.19 8.66
N LEU A 9 -17.01 6.18 8.03
CA LEU A 9 -16.81 6.19 6.59
C LEU A 9 -15.96 5.01 6.11
N LEU A 10 -14.86 4.68 6.81
CA LEU A 10 -14.00 3.54 6.47
C LEU A 10 -14.74 2.21 6.56
N GLU A 11 -15.57 2.03 7.59
CA GLU A 11 -16.41 0.84 7.76
C GLU A 11 -17.45 0.73 6.64
N GLN A 12 -18.10 1.84 6.31
CA GLN A 12 -19.10 1.88 5.24
C GLN A 12 -18.47 1.58 3.86
N LEU A 13 -17.28 2.14 3.60
CA LEU A 13 -16.54 1.84 2.37
C LEU A 13 -16.14 0.36 2.31
N ALA A 14 -15.75 -0.26 3.43
CA ALA A 14 -15.42 -1.69 3.46
C ALA A 14 -16.63 -2.61 3.21
N ALA A 15 -17.84 -2.13 3.48
CA ALA A 15 -19.09 -2.90 3.36
C ALA A 15 -19.82 -2.72 2.02
N THR A 16 -19.35 -1.83 1.15
CA THR A 16 -19.98 -1.52 -0.14
C THR A 16 -19.22 -2.15 -1.30
N ASN A 17 -19.80 -2.15 -2.50
CA ASN A 17 -19.03 -2.47 -3.70
C ASN A 17 -18.27 -1.22 -4.20
N ILE A 18 -17.35 -1.41 -5.16
CA ILE A 18 -16.48 -0.31 -5.62
C ILE A 18 -17.28 0.84 -6.24
N ASP A 19 -18.32 0.57 -7.03
CA ASP A 19 -19.12 1.63 -7.64
C ASP A 19 -19.88 2.44 -6.59
N GLN A 20 -20.47 1.77 -5.60
CA GLN A 20 -21.13 2.41 -4.46
C GLN A 20 -20.15 3.22 -3.61
N ALA A 21 -18.97 2.67 -3.33
CA ALA A 21 -17.91 3.36 -2.61
C ALA A 21 -17.48 4.65 -3.34
N LEU A 22 -17.38 4.60 -4.67
CA LEU A 22 -17.07 5.77 -5.49
C LEU A 22 -18.19 6.80 -5.47
N SER A 23 -19.46 6.39 -5.62
CA SER A 23 -20.60 7.30 -5.49
C SER A 23 -20.63 7.98 -4.12
N LEU A 24 -20.42 7.22 -3.03
CA LEU A 24 -20.37 7.78 -1.67
C LEU A 24 -19.25 8.82 -1.50
N LEU A 25 -18.08 8.54 -2.07
CA LEU A 25 -16.96 9.48 -2.05
C LEU A 25 -17.24 10.73 -2.91
N GLU A 26 -17.91 10.57 -4.04
CA GLU A 26 -18.30 11.67 -4.92
C GLU A 26 -19.34 12.58 -4.25
N ASP A 27 -20.40 12.00 -3.69
CA ASP A 27 -21.46 12.72 -2.96
C ASP A 27 -20.90 13.47 -1.74
N ALA A 28 -19.87 12.91 -1.10
CA ALA A 28 -19.17 13.54 0.03
C ALA A 28 -18.10 14.57 -0.40
N GLY A 29 -17.84 14.75 -1.70
CA GLY A 29 -16.77 15.61 -2.21
C GLY A 29 -15.35 15.10 -1.90
N LEU A 30 -15.21 13.81 -1.58
CA LEU A 30 -13.98 13.12 -1.17
C LEU A 30 -13.37 12.27 -2.30
N LEU A 31 -13.88 12.34 -3.53
CA LEU A 31 -13.27 11.66 -4.69
C LEU A 31 -12.00 12.41 -5.15
N GLN A 32 -10.95 12.34 -4.32
CA GLN A 32 -9.71 13.12 -4.47
C GLN A 32 -8.47 12.21 -4.33
N ALA A 33 -7.31 12.67 -4.80
CA ALA A 33 -6.05 11.90 -4.75
C ALA A 33 -5.60 11.61 -3.31
N GLU A 34 -5.86 12.54 -2.39
CA GLU A 34 -5.60 12.42 -0.96
C GLU A 34 -6.40 11.27 -0.34
N THR A 35 -7.62 11.03 -0.81
CA THR A 35 -8.45 9.91 -0.35
C THR A 35 -7.84 8.57 -0.75
N ALA A 36 -7.30 8.44 -1.97
CA ALA A 36 -6.59 7.23 -2.37
C ALA A 36 -5.35 6.98 -1.50
N THR A 37 -4.62 8.05 -1.18
CA THR A 37 -3.46 7.99 -0.25
C THR A 37 -3.89 7.57 1.15
N ALA A 38 -4.96 8.17 1.69
CA ALA A 38 -5.48 7.86 3.01
C ALA A 38 -5.97 6.41 3.12
N LEU A 39 -6.74 5.94 2.15
CA LEU A 39 -7.21 4.55 2.08
C LEU A 39 -6.05 3.55 2.01
N THR A 40 -5.03 3.86 1.20
CA THR A 40 -3.83 3.02 1.07
C THR A 40 -3.06 2.91 2.38
N ARG A 41 -2.86 4.05 3.07
CA ARG A 41 -2.22 4.08 4.38
C ARG A 41 -3.04 3.31 5.42
N THR A 42 -4.35 3.52 5.48
CA THR A 42 -5.23 2.80 6.42
C THR A 42 -5.22 1.29 6.16
N ALA A 43 -5.22 0.87 4.89
CA ALA A 43 -5.10 -0.54 4.55
C ALA A 43 -3.77 -1.14 5.03
N LEU A 44 -2.66 -0.41 4.90
CA LEU A 44 -1.37 -0.86 5.41
C LEU A 44 -1.35 -0.95 6.95
N GLU A 45 -1.84 0.09 7.64
CA GLU A 45 -1.91 0.16 9.11
C GLU A 45 -2.78 -0.95 9.72
N ARG A 46 -3.87 -1.31 9.04
CA ARG A 46 -4.87 -2.28 9.53
C ARG A 46 -4.79 -3.63 8.81
N ALA A 47 -3.75 -3.90 8.04
CA ALA A 47 -3.61 -5.14 7.27
C ALA A 47 -3.71 -6.40 8.14
N GLU A 48 -3.15 -6.37 9.35
CA GLU A 48 -3.22 -7.49 10.30
C GLU A 48 -4.56 -7.59 11.02
N ALA A 49 -5.09 -6.44 11.47
CA ALA A 49 -6.32 -6.40 12.26
C ALA A 49 -7.59 -6.63 11.42
N ALA A 50 -7.58 -6.24 10.14
CA ALA A 50 -8.73 -6.30 9.25
C ALA A 50 -8.30 -6.57 7.79
N PRO A 51 -7.72 -7.75 7.47
CA PRO A 51 -7.14 -8.04 6.16
C PRO A 51 -8.14 -7.93 5.01
N GLN A 52 -9.39 -8.38 5.20
CA GLN A 52 -10.42 -8.30 4.16
C GLN A 52 -10.83 -6.84 3.87
N ALA A 53 -10.99 -6.03 4.92
CA ALA A 53 -11.28 -4.60 4.77
C ALA A 53 -10.11 -3.87 4.12
N ALA A 54 -8.87 -4.22 4.47
CA ALA A 54 -7.67 -3.68 3.85
C ALA A 54 -7.57 -3.99 2.35
N VAL A 55 -7.86 -5.23 1.94
CA VAL A 55 -7.98 -5.59 0.51
C VAL A 55 -9.02 -4.69 -0.18
N HIS A 56 -10.18 -4.50 0.46
CA HIS A 56 -11.24 -3.67 -0.10
C HIS A 56 -10.84 -2.19 -0.22
N TRP A 57 -10.27 -1.60 0.83
CA TRP A 57 -9.79 -0.22 0.82
C TRP A 57 -8.73 0.01 -0.26
N LEU A 58 -7.85 -0.95 -0.54
CA LEU A 58 -6.89 -0.84 -1.64
C LEU A 58 -7.56 -0.89 -3.02
N ALA A 59 -8.63 -1.68 -3.18
CA ALA A 59 -9.40 -1.70 -4.41
C ALA A 59 -10.11 -0.35 -4.65
N VAL A 60 -10.70 0.23 -3.60
CA VAL A 60 -11.29 1.59 -3.67
C VAL A 60 -10.20 2.63 -3.95
N ALA A 61 -9.06 2.59 -3.24
CA ALA A 61 -7.95 3.51 -3.46
C ALA A 61 -7.45 3.49 -4.91
N LYS A 62 -7.33 2.30 -5.51
CA LYS A 62 -6.95 2.14 -6.92
C LYS A 62 -7.98 2.76 -7.86
N ALA A 63 -9.27 2.56 -7.58
CA ALA A 63 -10.34 3.13 -8.39
C ALA A 63 -10.42 4.66 -8.28
N VAL A 64 -10.23 5.21 -7.07
CA VAL A 64 -10.12 6.66 -6.85
C VAL A 64 -8.94 7.23 -7.61
N ASN A 65 -7.74 6.64 -7.48
CA ASN A 65 -6.55 7.08 -8.21
C ASN A 65 -6.74 7.06 -9.73
N ALA A 66 -7.49 6.09 -10.26
CA ALA A 66 -7.80 6.01 -11.69
C ALA A 66 -8.72 7.14 -12.19
N ARG A 67 -9.60 7.66 -11.32
CA ARG A 67 -10.56 8.74 -11.64
C ARG A 67 -10.03 10.15 -11.34
N THR A 68 -8.94 10.26 -10.59
CA THR A 68 -8.35 11.54 -10.20
C THR A 68 -7.05 11.80 -10.98
N GLU A 69 -5.90 11.76 -10.31
CA GLU A 69 -4.60 12.22 -10.84
C GLU A 69 -3.73 11.10 -11.40
N GLN A 70 -4.14 9.83 -11.27
CA GLN A 70 -3.36 8.66 -11.71
C GLN A 70 -1.91 8.74 -11.20
N SER A 71 -1.77 9.04 -9.91
CA SER A 71 -0.47 9.26 -9.29
C SER A 71 0.31 7.96 -9.21
N ARG A 72 1.45 7.91 -9.90
CA ARG A 72 2.39 6.77 -9.81
C ARG A 72 2.92 6.57 -8.40
N LEU A 73 2.98 7.64 -7.60
CA LEU A 73 3.36 7.55 -6.19
C LEU A 73 2.31 6.74 -5.41
N VAL A 74 1.02 7.02 -5.62
CA VAL A 74 -0.09 6.28 -5.00
C VAL A 74 -0.12 4.84 -5.53
N GLU A 75 0.11 4.61 -6.82
CA GLU A 75 0.24 3.24 -7.37
C GLU A 75 1.34 2.44 -6.68
N ALA A 76 2.49 3.06 -6.39
CA ALA A 76 3.58 2.43 -5.68
C ALA A 76 3.20 2.07 -4.24
N GLN A 77 2.52 2.99 -3.54
CA GLN A 77 2.02 2.75 -2.19
C GLN A 77 0.98 1.61 -2.15
N ILE A 78 0.06 1.57 -3.12
CA ILE A 78 -0.92 0.50 -3.26
C ILE A 78 -0.21 -0.84 -3.43
N ALA A 79 0.76 -0.93 -4.36
CA ALA A 79 1.52 -2.16 -4.58
C ALA A 79 2.24 -2.60 -3.29
N TYR A 80 2.86 -1.68 -2.55
CA TYR A 80 3.50 -2.03 -1.29
C TYR A 80 2.53 -2.54 -0.22
N ALA A 81 1.35 -1.93 -0.10
CA ALA A 81 0.31 -2.40 0.83
C ALA A 81 -0.25 -3.77 0.40
N GLN A 82 -0.39 -4.03 -0.90
CA GLN A 82 -0.76 -5.35 -1.43
C GLN A 82 0.28 -6.41 -1.06
N ALA A 83 1.57 -6.08 -1.14
CA ALA A 83 2.62 -6.98 -0.71
C ALA A 83 2.49 -7.39 0.77
N ARG A 84 2.16 -6.44 1.65
CA ARG A 84 1.94 -6.74 3.07
C ARG A 84 0.78 -7.73 3.26
N LEU A 85 -0.33 -7.54 2.54
CA LEU A 85 -1.47 -8.45 2.61
C LEU A 85 -1.15 -9.84 2.05
N HIS A 86 -0.43 -9.93 0.93
CA HIS A 86 0.02 -11.21 0.39
C HIS A 86 0.97 -11.93 1.34
N LEU A 87 1.88 -11.21 2.00
CA LEU A 87 2.77 -11.78 2.99
C LEU A 87 2.01 -12.34 4.20
N LEU A 88 1.03 -11.60 4.71
CA LEU A 88 0.15 -12.05 5.80
C LEU A 88 -0.71 -13.26 5.41
N ALA A 89 -1.07 -13.38 4.13
CA ALA A 89 -1.75 -14.55 3.58
C ALA A 89 -0.81 -15.74 3.28
N GLY A 90 0.51 -15.60 3.52
CA GLY A 90 1.51 -16.64 3.26
C GLY A 90 1.99 -16.73 1.81
N ASP A 91 1.53 -15.84 0.93
CA ASP A 91 1.93 -15.82 -0.49
C ASP A 91 3.18 -14.91 -0.67
N ALA A 92 4.33 -15.44 -0.25
CA ALA A 92 5.61 -14.74 -0.37
C ALA A 92 5.98 -14.42 -1.83
N ALA A 93 5.54 -15.24 -2.80
CA ALA A 93 5.85 -15.01 -4.22
C ALA A 93 5.12 -13.77 -4.76
N ARG A 94 3.83 -13.62 -4.48
CA ARG A 94 3.09 -12.40 -4.85
C ARG A 94 3.58 -11.19 -4.07
N ALA A 95 3.90 -11.36 -2.79
CA ALA A 95 4.46 -10.28 -1.99
C ALA A 95 5.76 -9.73 -2.59
N GLU A 96 6.66 -10.60 -3.07
CA GLU A 96 7.89 -10.16 -3.73
C GLU A 96 7.60 -9.36 -5.00
N ALA A 97 6.71 -9.87 -5.86
CA ALA A 97 6.34 -9.22 -7.12
C ALA A 97 5.78 -7.81 -6.87
N ASP A 98 4.93 -7.67 -5.85
CA ASP A 98 4.33 -6.39 -5.47
C ASP A 98 5.36 -5.41 -4.88
N ILE A 99 6.29 -5.88 -4.03
CA ILE A 99 7.39 -5.04 -3.52
C ILE A 99 8.26 -4.54 -4.66
N ARG A 100 8.65 -5.42 -5.60
CA ARG A 100 9.48 -5.03 -6.75
C ARG A 100 8.75 -4.04 -7.66
N ARG A 101 7.43 -4.20 -7.84
CA ARG A 101 6.60 -3.22 -8.55
C ARG A 101 6.61 -1.87 -7.85
N ALA A 102 6.40 -1.84 -6.54
CA ALA A 102 6.44 -0.61 -5.75
C ALA A 102 7.80 0.10 -5.88
N GLN A 103 8.90 -0.66 -5.75
CA GLN A 103 10.27 -0.16 -5.92
C GLN A 103 10.51 0.47 -7.29
N ALA A 104 10.08 -0.20 -8.37
CA ALA A 104 10.23 0.32 -9.72
C ALA A 104 9.46 1.64 -9.92
N LEU A 105 8.27 1.76 -9.34
CA LEU A 105 7.47 2.98 -9.40
C LEU A 105 8.11 4.10 -8.57
N TRP A 106 8.52 3.83 -7.33
CA TRP A 106 9.20 4.83 -6.48
C TRP A 106 10.51 5.32 -7.08
N GLN A 107 11.28 4.44 -7.70
CA GLN A 107 12.50 4.83 -8.42
C GLN A 107 12.19 5.78 -9.58
N ARG A 108 11.12 5.52 -10.35
CA ARG A 108 10.71 6.39 -11.47
C ARG A 108 10.25 7.78 -11.04
N VAL A 109 9.64 7.90 -9.86
CA VAL A 109 9.17 9.19 -9.32
C VAL A 109 10.17 9.84 -8.36
N GLY A 110 11.36 9.25 -8.17
CA GLY A 110 12.39 9.80 -7.29
C GLY A 110 12.05 9.74 -5.79
N ALA A 111 11.13 8.87 -5.37
CA ALA A 111 10.72 8.73 -3.97
C ALA A 111 11.71 7.84 -3.19
N THR A 112 12.82 8.43 -2.77
CA THR A 112 13.96 7.73 -2.15
C THR A 112 13.64 7.11 -0.79
N GLU A 113 12.93 7.83 0.08
CA GLU A 113 12.59 7.34 1.42
C GLU A 113 11.72 6.06 1.41
N PRO A 114 10.57 6.01 0.71
CA PRO A 114 9.78 4.78 0.66
C PRO A 114 10.50 3.66 -0.13
N LEU A 115 11.31 4.01 -1.13
CA LEU A 115 12.17 3.03 -1.82
C LEU A 115 13.14 2.37 -0.84
N ALA A 116 13.85 3.13 -0.01
CA ALA A 116 14.76 2.60 0.99
C ALA A 116 14.02 1.70 1.99
N ARG A 117 12.88 2.16 2.52
CA ARG A 117 12.07 1.37 3.47
C ARG A 117 11.56 0.06 2.87
N SER A 118 11.22 0.03 1.59
CA SER A 118 10.69 -1.16 0.93
C SER A 118 11.67 -2.34 0.88
N TYR A 119 12.98 -2.06 0.93
CA TYR A 119 13.99 -3.11 0.99
C TYR A 119 13.96 -3.90 2.30
N LEU A 120 13.44 -3.32 3.40
CA LEU A 120 13.15 -4.07 4.63
C LEU A 120 12.07 -5.13 4.40
N GLY A 121 10.99 -4.74 3.72
CA GLY A 121 9.94 -5.68 3.32
C GLY A 121 10.46 -6.77 2.40
N LEU A 122 11.30 -6.40 1.40
CA LEU A 122 11.89 -7.38 0.49
C LEU A 122 12.77 -8.39 1.23
N THR A 123 13.55 -7.93 2.22
CA THR A 123 14.38 -8.80 3.07
C THR A 123 13.54 -9.86 3.77
N GLN A 124 12.41 -9.46 4.37
CA GLN A 124 11.49 -10.39 5.05
C GLN A 124 10.91 -11.44 4.09
N VAL A 125 10.45 -11.00 2.91
CA VAL A 125 9.89 -11.89 1.90
C VAL A 125 10.93 -12.91 1.41
N LEU A 126 12.14 -12.46 1.10
CA LEU A 126 13.22 -13.31 0.64
C LEU A 126 13.66 -14.32 1.72
N ALA A 127 13.70 -13.90 2.98
CA ALA A 127 14.00 -14.80 4.10
C ALA A 127 12.92 -15.89 4.27
N MET A 128 11.64 -15.55 4.15
CA MET A 128 10.54 -16.53 4.18
C MET A 128 10.61 -17.54 3.03
N GLN A 129 11.23 -17.18 1.90
CA GLN A 129 11.50 -18.08 0.78
C GLN A 129 12.83 -18.86 0.92
N GLY A 130 13.58 -18.68 2.02
CA GLY A 130 14.89 -19.31 2.23
C GLY A 130 16.04 -18.70 1.40
N ARG A 131 15.81 -17.56 0.73
CA ARG A 131 16.78 -16.87 -0.14
C ARG A 131 17.65 -15.90 0.65
N TYR A 132 18.41 -16.41 1.61
CA TYR A 132 19.11 -15.59 2.61
C TYR A 132 20.19 -14.67 2.01
N GLN A 133 20.92 -15.10 0.97
CA GLN A 133 21.92 -14.26 0.30
C GLN A 133 21.30 -13.02 -0.37
N GLU A 134 20.12 -13.20 -0.98
CA GLU A 134 19.41 -12.09 -1.59
C GLU A 134 18.76 -11.19 -0.53
N ALA A 135 18.30 -11.77 0.58
CA ALA A 135 17.81 -11.02 1.73
C ALA A 135 18.91 -10.13 2.33
N GLU A 136 20.14 -10.66 2.47
CA GLU A 136 21.30 -9.89 2.92
C GLU A 136 21.61 -8.70 1.97
N THR A 137 21.55 -8.94 0.67
CA THR A 137 21.74 -7.88 -0.32
C THR A 137 20.64 -6.81 -0.21
N ALA A 138 19.39 -7.22 0.01
CA ALA A 138 18.28 -6.29 0.19
C ALA A 138 18.44 -5.43 1.45
N ILE A 139 18.80 -6.01 2.60
CA ILE A 139 18.96 -5.24 3.84
C ILE A 139 20.12 -4.25 3.76
N GLN A 140 21.22 -4.61 3.08
CA GLN A 140 22.34 -3.68 2.84
C GLN A 140 21.88 -2.45 2.04
N ARG A 141 21.04 -2.64 1.01
CA ARG A 141 20.45 -1.53 0.25
C ARG A 141 19.52 -0.66 1.09
N ALA A 142 18.76 -1.26 2.02
CA ALA A 142 17.94 -0.51 2.95
C ALA A 142 18.79 0.43 3.81
N ILE A 143 19.88 -0.10 4.39
CA ILE A 143 20.78 0.66 5.28
C ILE A 143 21.45 1.83 4.55
N VAL A 144 21.97 1.59 3.34
CA VAL A 144 22.63 2.64 2.53
C VAL A 144 21.65 3.73 2.10
N GLY A 145 20.39 3.37 1.85
CA GLY A 145 19.37 4.30 1.37
C GLY A 145 18.66 5.12 2.45
N LEU A 146 18.83 4.78 3.74
CA LEU A 146 18.23 5.54 4.84
C LEU A 146 19.12 6.74 5.20
N PRO A 147 18.55 7.93 5.42
CA PRO A 147 19.32 9.07 5.89
C PRO A 147 19.94 8.73 7.25
N VAL A 148 21.25 8.94 7.37
CA VAL A 148 21.92 9.01 8.68
C VAL A 148 21.30 10.19 9.44
N GLY A 149 20.63 9.87 10.56
CA GLY A 149 20.01 10.86 11.44
C GLY A 149 21.01 11.74 12.16
#